data_AF-P0AA22-F1
#
_entry.id   AF-P0AA22-F1
#
_cell.length_a   1.000
_cell.length_b   1.000
_cell.length_c   1.000
_cell.angle_alpha   90.00
_cell.angle_beta   90.00
_cell.angle_gamma   90.00
#
_symmetry.space_group_name_H-M   'P 1'
#
loop_
_entity.id
_entity.type
_entity.pdbx_description
1 polymer ?
#
loop_
_entity_poly.entity_id
_entity_poly.type
_entity_poly.pdbx_seq_one_letter_code
_entity_poly.pdbx_strand_id
1 'polypeptide(L)'
;MKGWLFLVIAIVGEVIATSALKSSEGFTKLAPSAVVIIGYGIAFYFLSLVLKSIPVGVAYAVWSGLGVVIITAIAWLLHGQKLDAWGFVGMGLIIAAFLLARSPSWKSLRRPTPW
;
A
#
# COMPACT_ATOMS: atom_id res chain seq x y z
N MET A 1 -12.39 15.41 -1.81
CA MET A 1 -12.21 14.50 -2.96
C MET A 1 -10.74 14.18 -3.27
N LYS A 2 -9.75 15.01 -2.91
CA LYS A 2 -8.33 14.79 -3.22
C LYS A 2 -7.66 13.60 -2.48
N GLY A 3 -8.18 13.23 -1.31
CA GLY A 3 -7.59 12.16 -0.47
C GLY A 3 -7.46 10.80 -1.16
N TRP A 4 -8.47 10.36 -1.91
CA TRP A 4 -8.39 9.07 -2.62
C TRP A 4 -7.36 9.09 -3.76
N LEU A 5 -7.18 10.23 -4.44
CA LEU A 5 -6.15 10.38 -5.46
C LEU A 5 -4.74 10.32 -4.85
N PHE A 6 -4.53 11.02 -3.72
CA PHE A 6 -3.27 10.94 -2.98
C PHE A 6 -2.98 9.53 -2.49
N LEU A 7 -4.01 8.76 -2.13
CA LEU A 7 -3.86 7.38 -1.71
C LEU A 7 -3.38 6.47 -2.85
N VAL A 8 -3.92 6.65 -4.07
CA VAL A 8 -3.42 5.92 -5.24
C VAL A 8 -1.95 6.25 -5.50
N ILE A 9 -1.56 7.52 -5.44
CA ILE A 9 -0.16 7.94 -5.62
C ILE A 9 0.73 7.32 -4.54
N ALA A 10 0.27 7.29 -3.28
CA ALA A 10 1.01 6.70 -2.18
C ALA A 10 1.28 5.20 -2.41
N ILE A 11 0.25 4.45 -2.83
CA ILE A 11 0.35 3.01 -3.10
C ILE A 11 1.26 2.75 -4.30
N VAL A 12 1.15 3.53 -5.38
CA VAL A 12 2.03 3.38 -6.55
C VAL A 12 3.49 3.65 -6.17
N GLY A 13 3.76 4.70 -5.38
CA GLY A 13 5.10 5.01 -4.88
C GLY A 13 5.67 3.88 -4.02
N GLU A 14 4.86 3.32 -3.12
CA GLU A 14 5.24 2.17 -2.28
C GLU A 14 5.54 0.93 -3.13
N VAL A 15 4.69 0.62 -4.11
CA VAL A 15 4.86 -0.54 -5.00
C VAL A 15 6.17 -0.42 -5.79
N ILE A 16 6.46 0.76 -6.35
CA ILE A 16 7.71 1.03 -7.07
C ILE A 16 8.91 0.88 -6.13
N ALA A 17 8.86 1.49 -4.95
CA ALA A 17 9.93 1.43 -3.96
C ALA A 17 10.19 -0.02 -3.52
N THR A 18 9.14 -0.75 -3.16
CA THR A 18 9.23 -2.13 -2.68
C THR A 18 9.73 -3.08 -3.78
N SER A 19 9.30 -2.87 -5.03
CA SER A 19 9.78 -3.66 -6.17
C SER A 19 11.27 -3.43 -6.44
N ALA A 20 11.75 -2.19 -6.26
CA ALA A 20 13.17 -1.84 -6.38
C ALA A 20 14.01 -2.29 -5.18
N LEU A 21 13.39 -2.59 -4.03
CA LEU A 21 14.08 -2.91 -2.79
C LEU A 21 14.96 -4.16 -2.93
N LYS A 22 14.45 -5.22 -3.58
CA LYS A 22 15.24 -6.43 -3.83
C LYS A 22 16.45 -6.16 -4.73
N SER A 23 16.27 -5.30 -5.73
CA SER A 23 17.34 -4.89 -6.65
C SER A 23 18.38 -3.97 -6.01
N SER A 24 18.08 -3.37 -4.85
CA SER A 24 19.04 -2.53 -4.11
C SER A 24 20.20 -3.33 -3.50
N GLU A 25 20.06 -4.66 -3.38
CA GLU A 25 21.05 -5.55 -2.78
C GLU A 25 21.53 -5.04 -1.40
N GLY A 26 20.57 -4.73 -0.52
CA GLY A 26 20.88 -4.16 0.80
C GLY A 26 21.46 -2.76 0.72
N PHE A 27 20.97 -1.95 -0.23
CA PHE A 27 21.44 -0.59 -0.52
C PHE A 27 22.88 -0.47 -1.05
N THR A 28 23.47 -1.55 -1.55
CA THR A 28 24.80 -1.54 -2.18
C THR A 28 24.75 -0.95 -3.60
N LYS A 29 23.63 -1.11 -4.30
CA LYS A 29 23.42 -0.57 -5.66
C LYS A 29 22.76 0.80 -5.60
N LEU A 30 23.48 1.85 -6.00
CA LEU A 30 23.04 3.25 -5.89
C LEU A 30 21.73 3.56 -6.63
N ALA A 31 21.58 3.11 -7.87
CA ALA A 31 20.40 3.41 -8.69
C ALA A 31 19.09 2.85 -8.09
N PRO A 32 18.95 1.54 -7.82
CA PRO A 32 17.76 1.00 -7.15
C PRO A 32 17.58 1.56 -5.73
N SER A 33 18.66 1.85 -5.00
CA SER A 33 18.58 2.51 -3.69
C SER A 33 17.94 3.89 -3.76
N ALA A 34 18.29 4.70 -4.77
CA ALA A 34 17.67 5.99 -4.99
C ALA A 34 16.18 5.85 -5.30
N VAL A 35 15.80 4.86 -6.11
CA VAL A 35 14.38 4.56 -6.41
C VAL A 35 13.61 4.18 -5.14
N VAL A 36 14.20 3.35 -4.27
CA VAL A 36 13.60 2.97 -2.98
C VAL A 36 13.35 4.20 -2.11
N ILE A 37 14.39 5.01 -1.90
CA ILE A 37 14.33 6.19 -1.01
C ILE A 37 13.32 7.21 -1.52
N ILE A 38 13.40 7.55 -2.82
CA ILE A 38 12.49 8.51 -3.44
C ILE A 38 11.07 7.95 -3.46
N GLY A 39 10.89 6.69 -3.81
CA GLY A 39 9.58 6.05 -3.89
C GLY A 39 8.87 5.98 -2.54
N TYR A 40 9.56 5.57 -1.47
CA TYR A 40 9.00 5.61 -0.11
C TYR A 40 8.80 7.03 0.40
N GLY A 41 9.68 7.98 0.05
CA GLY A 41 9.50 9.39 0.37
C GLY A 41 8.23 9.97 -0.24
N ILE A 42 7.97 9.69 -1.52
CA ILE A 42 6.72 10.03 -2.20
C ILE A 42 5.55 9.31 -1.53
N ALA A 43 5.67 8.01 -1.26
CA ALA A 43 4.61 7.22 -0.66
C ALA A 43 4.14 7.81 0.69
N PHE A 44 5.09 8.07 1.60
CA PHE A 44 4.79 8.62 2.91
C PHE A 44 4.31 10.07 2.86
N TYR A 45 4.87 10.89 1.96
CA TYR A 45 4.40 12.26 1.78
C TYR A 45 2.93 12.29 1.35
N PHE A 46 2.57 11.53 0.31
CA PHE A 46 1.20 11.48 -0.16
C PHE A 46 0.27 10.81 0.86
N LEU A 47 0.72 9.76 1.54
CA LEU A 47 -0.03 9.15 2.64
C LEU A 47 -0.35 10.18 3.72
N SER A 48 0.61 11.02 4.12
CA SER A 48 0.36 12.10 5.09
C SER A 48 -0.75 13.06 4.65
N LEU A 49 -0.88 13.33 3.35
CA LEU A 49 -1.96 14.16 2.79
C LEU A 49 -3.31 13.42 2.77
N VAL A 50 -3.31 12.09 2.59
CA VAL A 50 -4.52 11.25 2.70
C VAL A 50 -5.11 11.37 4.10
N LEU A 51 -4.26 11.27 5.12
CA LEU A 51 -4.65 11.28 6.54
C LEU A 51 -5.33 12.59 6.96
N LYS A 52 -5.14 13.69 6.23
CA LYS A 52 -5.89 14.95 6.44
C LYS A 52 -7.37 14.89 6.08
N SER A 53 -7.80 13.85 5.34
CA SER A 53 -9.16 13.78 4.78
C SER A 53 -9.83 12.42 4.91
N ILE A 54 -9.05 11.36 5.13
CA ILE A 54 -9.54 9.99 5.32
C ILE A 54 -9.11 9.54 6.73
N PRO A 55 -10.04 8.95 7.52
CA PRO A 55 -9.70 8.42 8.83
C PRO A 55 -8.51 7.47 8.74
N VAL A 56 -7.57 7.60 9.69
CA VAL A 56 -6.31 6.87 9.72
C VAL A 56 -6.52 5.37 9.51
N GLY A 57 -7.47 4.77 10.22
CA GLY A 57 -7.78 3.34 10.09
C GLY A 57 -8.20 2.93 8.66
N VAL A 58 -9.00 3.75 7.98
CA VAL A 58 -9.37 3.48 6.57
C VAL A 58 -8.14 3.62 5.69
N ALA A 59 -7.43 4.75 5.80
CA ALA A 59 -6.27 5.02 4.96
C ALA A 59 -5.21 3.92 5.06
N TYR A 60 -4.84 3.50 6.27
CA TYR A 60 -3.87 2.42 6.49
C TYR A 60 -4.39 1.06 6.03
N ALA A 61 -5.66 0.72 6.27
CA ALA A 61 -6.21 -0.55 5.80
C ALA A 61 -6.16 -0.67 4.27
N VAL A 62 -6.49 0.41 3.56
CA VAL A 62 -6.41 0.44 2.09
C VAL A 62 -4.96 0.43 1.61
N TRP A 63 -4.11 1.31 2.17
CA TRP A 63 -2.71 1.45 1.77
C TRP A 63 -1.95 0.14 1.94
N SER A 64 -1.95 -0.42 3.16
CA SER A 64 -1.23 -1.65 3.47
C SER A 64 -1.84 -2.89 2.78
N GLY A 65 -3.17 -2.98 2.74
CA GLY A 65 -3.84 -4.14 2.12
C GLY A 65 -3.61 -4.20 0.61
N LEU A 66 -3.86 -3.09 -0.08
CA LEU A 66 -3.71 -3.04 -1.54
C LEU A 66 -2.23 -3.08 -1.94
N GLY A 67 -1.33 -2.45 -1.17
CA GLY A 67 0.12 -2.54 -1.35
C GLY A 67 0.58 -4.00 -1.37
N VAL A 68 0.24 -4.78 -0.35
CA VAL A 68 0.61 -6.21 -0.26
C VAL A 68 0.08 -7.02 -1.44
N VAL A 69 -1.20 -6.84 -1.82
CA VAL A 69 -1.80 -7.56 -2.96
C VAL A 69 -1.06 -7.25 -4.26
N ILE A 70 -0.79 -5.97 -4.54
CA ILE A 70 -0.11 -5.56 -5.76
C ILE A 70 1.35 -6.03 -5.77
N ILE A 71 2.08 -5.87 -4.67
CA ILE A 71 3.48 -6.30 -4.55
C ILE A 71 3.58 -7.82 -4.72
N THR A 72 2.67 -8.58 -4.11
CA THR A 72 2.62 -10.05 -4.23
C THR A 72 2.30 -10.46 -5.67
N ALA A 73 1.35 -9.79 -6.32
CA ALA A 73 1.02 -10.03 -7.73
C ALA A 73 2.20 -9.73 -8.65
N ILE A 74 2.94 -8.63 -8.40
CA ILE A 74 4.16 -8.29 -9.13
C ILE A 74 5.24 -9.34 -8.91
N ALA A 75 5.46 -9.80 -7.68
CA ALA A 75 6.44 -10.84 -7.39
C ALA A 75 6.09 -12.17 -8.07
N TRP A 76 4.80 -12.52 -8.11
CA TRP A 76 4.32 -13.71 -8.82
C TRP A 76 4.51 -13.60 -10.34
N LEU A 77 4.11 -12.47 -10.95
CA LEU A 77 4.13 -12.28 -12.41
C LEU A 77 5.52 -11.96 -12.97
N LEU A 78 6.28 -11.06 -12.33
CA LEU A 78 7.56 -10.55 -12.85
C LEU A 78 8.77 -11.30 -12.29
N HIS A 79 8.72 -11.75 -11.04
CA HIS A 79 9.85 -12.46 -10.41
C HIS A 79 9.69 -13.98 -10.44
N GLY A 80 8.61 -14.51 -11.02
CA GLY A 80 8.34 -15.95 -11.09
C GLY A 80 8.22 -16.62 -9.73
N GLN A 81 7.93 -15.86 -8.68
CA GLN A 81 7.79 -16.40 -7.33
C GLN A 81 6.56 -17.31 -7.29
N LYS A 82 6.75 -18.63 -7.11
CA LYS A 82 5.64 -19.58 -7.02
C LYS A 82 4.78 -19.24 -5.81
N LEU A 83 3.55 -18.83 -6.08
CA LEU A 83 2.54 -18.63 -5.05
C LEU A 83 1.82 -19.97 -4.82
N ASP A 84 1.83 -20.45 -3.59
CA ASP A 84 1.08 -21.64 -3.21
C ASP A 84 -0.42 -21.32 -3.07
N ALA A 85 -1.24 -22.36 -2.91
CA ALA A 85 -2.70 -22.18 -2.76
C ALA A 85 -3.03 -21.26 -1.56
N TRP A 86 -2.25 -21.34 -0.48
CA TRP A 86 -2.41 -20.48 0.69
C TRP A 86 -2.10 -19.02 0.43
N GLY A 87 -1.13 -18.71 -0.44
CA GLY A 87 -0.86 -17.33 -0.88
C GLY A 87 -2.05 -16.71 -1.60
N PHE A 88 -2.76 -17.47 -2.44
CA PHE A 88 -4.00 -17.00 -3.07
C PHE A 88 -5.12 -16.77 -2.06
N VAL A 89 -5.30 -17.69 -1.10
CA VAL A 89 -6.26 -17.53 0.00
C VAL A 89 -5.95 -16.27 0.82
N GLY A 90 -4.67 -16.05 1.15
CA GLY A 90 -4.23 -14.86 1.88
C GLY A 90 -4.55 -13.55 1.14
N MET A 91 -4.24 -13.47 -0.16
CA MET A 91 -4.62 -12.31 -0.99
C MET A 91 -6.14 -12.11 -1.02
N GLY A 92 -6.91 -13.20 -1.15
CA GLY A 92 -8.37 -13.15 -1.11
C GLY A 92 -8.90 -12.59 0.21
N LEU A 93 -8.33 -12.97 1.34
CA LEU A 93 -8.68 -12.45 2.67
C LEU A 93 -8.34 -10.96 2.81
N ILE A 94 -7.20 -10.51 2.30
CA ILE A 94 -6.82 -9.08 2.32
C ILE A 94 -7.80 -8.25 1.48
N ILE A 95 -8.17 -8.73 0.29
CA ILE A 95 -9.17 -8.08 -0.56
C ILE A 95 -10.54 -8.07 0.12
N ALA A 96 -10.95 -9.18 0.73
CA ALA A 96 -12.21 -9.27 1.48
C ALA A 96 -12.24 -8.27 2.65
N ALA A 97 -11.15 -8.15 3.41
CA ALA A 97 -11.02 -7.17 4.49
C ALA A 97 -11.17 -5.73 3.95
N PHE A 98 -10.58 -5.42 2.80
CA PHE A 98 -10.74 -4.12 2.14
C PHE A 98 -12.20 -3.86 1.69
N LEU A 99 -12.87 -4.85 1.11
CA LEU A 99 -14.28 -4.75 0.72
C LEU A 99 -15.20 -4.53 1.93
N LEU A 100 -14.89 -5.19 3.06
CA LEU A 100 -15.61 -5.01 4.33
C LEU A 100 -15.35 -3.62 4.95
N ALA A 101 -14.12 -3.09 4.84
CA ALA A 101 -13.79 -1.75 5.31
C ALA A 101 -14.53 -0.64 4.54
N ARG A 102 -14.97 -0.91 3.29
CA ARG A 102 -15.84 -0.02 2.53
C ARG A 102 -17.28 0.00 3.06
N SER A 103 -17.70 -0.99 3.86
CA SER A 103 -19.09 -1.09 4.30
C SER A 103 -19.52 0.17 5.09
N PRO A 104 -20.79 0.59 4.96
CA PRO A 104 -21.30 1.78 5.67
C PRO A 104 -21.10 1.75 7.18
N SER A 105 -20.91 0.55 7.75
CA SER A 105 -20.65 0.33 9.18
C SER A 105 -19.44 1.14 9.68
N TRP A 106 -18.39 1.30 8.87
CA TRP A 106 -17.20 2.06 9.25
C TRP A 106 -17.43 3.58 9.31
N LYS A 107 -18.50 4.10 8.69
CA LYS A 107 -18.87 5.51 8.85
C LYS A 107 -19.32 5.84 10.26
N SER A 108 -19.83 4.86 11.02
CA SER A 108 -20.28 5.06 12.41
C SER A 108 -19.12 5.25 13.41
N LEU A 109 -17.92 4.80 13.06
CA LEU A 109 -16.71 4.96 13.89
C LEU A 109 -16.01 6.32 13.69
N ARG A 110 -16.60 7.22 12.90
CA ARG A 110 -16.14 8.61 12.75
C ARG A 110 -16.46 9.40 14.02
N ARG A 111 -15.75 9.12 15.10
CA ARG A 111 -15.60 10.11 16.17
C ARG A 111 -14.71 11.24 15.61
N PRO A 112 -15.14 12.51 15.63
CA PRO A 112 -14.23 13.60 15.32
C PRO A 112 -13.04 13.51 16.29
N THR A 113 -11.83 13.40 15.76
CA THR A 113 -10.62 13.56 16.57
C THR A 113 -10.52 15.03 16.98
N PRO A 114 -10.30 15.35 18.27
CA PRO A 114 -10.24 16.74 18.74
C PRO A 114 -8.88 17.43 18.48
N TRP A 115 -8.17 17.07 17.42
CA TRP A 115 -6.86 17.64 17.07
C TRP A 115 -6.75 17.87 15.57
#